data_AF-A0AA37JZ29-F1
#
_entry.id   AF-A0AA37JZ29-F1
#
_cell.length_a   1.000
_cell.length_b   1.000
_cell.length_c   1.000
_cell.angle_alpha   90.00
_cell.angle_beta   90.00
_cell.angle_gamma   90.00
#
_symmetry.space_group_name_H-M   'P 1'
#
loop_
_entity.id
_entity.type
_entity.pdbx_description
1 polymer ?
#
loop_
_entity_poly.entity_id
_entity_poly.type
_entity_poly.pdbx_seq_one_letter_code
_entity_poly.pdbx_strand_id
1 'polypeptide(L)'
;MLVEEPEAHLHVQVQQVFIRKAYSVLRNHEKLGKSDAFSTQLVISTHSSHIAREEEFANLRYFKRLPKDFEGKVATSKVVNLSDVFGKDDATKRFVTRYLQTTHCDLFFADGVILVEGSAEHMLLPHFIRNKQYEMMGIVCPQYAEKNILIDYGVIEEAE
;
A
#
# COMPACT_ATOMS: atom_id res chain seq x y z
N MET A 1 6.19 -20.38 -5.49
CA MET A 1 4.84 -20.51 -4.91
C MET A 1 4.08 -19.23 -5.18
N LEU A 2 2.82 -19.36 -5.58
CA LEU A 2 1.90 -18.24 -5.81
C LEU A 2 0.77 -18.36 -4.77
N VAL A 3 0.45 -17.26 -4.09
CA VAL A 3 -0.66 -17.18 -3.13
C VAL A 3 -1.53 -15.99 -3.53
N GLU A 4 -2.81 -16.24 -3.73
CA GLU A 4 -3.77 -15.20 -4.09
C GLU A 4 -4.59 -14.82 -2.86
N GLU A 5 -4.62 -13.51 -2.57
CA GLU A 5 -5.43 -12.87 -1.52
C GLU A 5 -5.52 -13.68 -0.20
N PRO A 6 -4.38 -13.97 0.46
CA PRO A 6 -4.39 -14.74 1.70
C PRO A 6 -5.25 -14.11 2.81
N GLU A 7 -5.58 -12.82 2.73
CA GLU A 7 -6.43 -12.08 3.64
C GLU A 7 -7.91 -12.49 3.64
N ALA A 8 -8.44 -13.09 2.56
CA ALA A 8 -9.89 -13.28 2.37
C ALA A 8 -10.57 -14.08 3.50
N HIS A 9 -9.81 -14.88 4.26
CA HIS A 9 -10.28 -15.69 5.38
C HIS A 9 -9.43 -15.55 6.65
N LEU A 10 -8.53 -14.57 6.70
CA LEU A 10 -7.61 -14.39 7.82
C LEU A 10 -7.94 -13.14 8.62
N HIS A 11 -7.99 -13.31 9.94
CA HIS A 11 -7.98 -12.20 10.88
C HIS A 11 -6.69 -11.38 10.70
N VAL A 12 -6.76 -10.06 10.91
CA VAL A 12 -5.65 -9.11 10.62
C VAL A 12 -4.30 -9.54 11.21
N GLN A 13 -4.29 -9.95 12.48
CA GLN A 13 -3.07 -10.44 13.17
C GLN A 13 -2.47 -11.66 12.46
N VAL A 14 -3.31 -12.54 11.91
CA VAL A 14 -2.85 -13.73 11.19
C VAL A 14 -2.26 -13.35 9.84
N GLN A 15 -2.81 -12.33 9.16
CA GLN A 15 -2.24 -11.82 7.92
C GLN A 15 -0.80 -11.35 8.12
N GLN A 16 -0.54 -10.58 9.19
CA GLN A 16 0.81 -10.10 9.51
C GLN A 16 1.77 -11.24 9.82
N VAL A 17 1.35 -12.18 10.68
CA VAL A 17 2.19 -13.33 11.06
C VAL A 17 2.46 -14.23 9.84
N PHE A 18 1.47 -14.41 8.98
CA PHE A 18 1.58 -15.24 7.78
C PHE A 18 2.69 -14.73 6.88
N ILE A 19 2.68 -13.45 6.50
CA ILE A 19 3.67 -12.88 5.58
C ILE A 19 5.09 -12.97 6.16
N ARG A 20 5.25 -12.59 7.43
CA ARG A 20 6.55 -12.68 8.12
C ARG A 20 7.12 -14.10 8.18
N LYS A 21 6.26 -15.12 8.20
CA LYS A 21 6.67 -16.53 8.36
C LYS A 21 6.70 -17.29 7.03
N ALA A 22 5.86 -16.95 6.06
CA ALA A 22 5.57 -17.76 4.88
C ALA A 22 6.86 -18.11 4.11
N TYR A 23 7.73 -17.12 3.86
CA TYR A 23 8.99 -17.36 3.17
C TYR A 23 9.92 -18.30 3.96
N SER A 24 10.02 -18.11 5.28
CA SER A 24 10.85 -18.96 6.15
C SER A 24 10.37 -20.41 6.18
N VAL A 25 9.04 -20.62 6.19
CA VAL A 25 8.43 -21.95 6.17
C VAL A 25 8.73 -22.65 4.85
N LEU A 26 8.66 -21.94 3.72
CA LEU A 26 8.98 -22.50 2.40
C LEU A 26 10.46 -22.89 2.24
N ARG A 27 11.35 -22.27 3.00
CA ARG A 27 12.78 -22.63 3.02
C ARG A 27 13.15 -23.61 4.13
N ASN A 28 12.19 -24.07 4.93
CA ASN A 28 12.42 -25.00 6.03
C ASN A 28 12.61 -26.45 5.56
N HIS A 29 13.62 -26.67 4.71
CA HIS A 29 14.05 -27.97 4.24
C HIS A 29 15.58 -27.99 4.18
N GLU A 30 16.22 -29.11 4.53
CA GLU A 30 17.69 -29.25 4.58
C GLU A 30 18.42 -28.80 3.30
N LYS A 31 17.81 -28.96 2.12
CA LYS A 31 18.38 -28.58 0.82
C LYS A 31 18.16 -27.12 0.43
N LEU A 32 17.30 -26.39 1.15
CA LEU A 32 16.91 -24.99 0.86
C LEU A 32 17.30 -24.02 1.98
N GLY A 33 17.42 -24.51 3.22
CA GLY A 33 17.63 -23.67 4.39
C GLY A 33 19.03 -23.07 4.46
N LYS A 34 20.08 -23.91 4.46
CA LYS A 34 21.49 -23.49 4.56
C LYS A 34 22.28 -23.62 3.26
N SER A 35 21.66 -24.17 2.22
CA SER A 35 22.30 -24.43 0.93
C SER A 35 21.80 -23.44 -0.10
N ASP A 36 22.73 -22.85 -0.84
CA ASP A 36 22.43 -22.00 -2.01
C ASP A 36 22.24 -22.81 -3.30
N ALA A 37 22.22 -24.15 -3.21
CA ALA A 37 22.00 -25.01 -4.36
C ALA A 37 20.62 -24.82 -5.02
N PHE A 38 19.63 -24.33 -4.25
CA PHE A 38 18.27 -24.09 -4.73
C PHE A 38 17.72 -22.78 -4.18
N SER A 39 17.02 -22.02 -5.03
CA SER A 39 16.36 -20.75 -4.69
C SER A 39 14.83 -20.91 -4.65
N THR A 40 14.18 -20.34 -3.64
CA THR A 40 12.71 -20.29 -3.54
C THR A 40 12.18 -18.90 -3.83
N GLN A 41 11.10 -18.81 -4.60
CA GLN A 41 10.34 -17.58 -4.83
C GLN A 41 8.92 -17.72 -4.27
N LEU A 42 8.49 -16.71 -3.54
CA LEU A 42 7.12 -16.52 -3.06
C LEU A 42 6.57 -15.25 -3.72
N VAL A 43 5.41 -15.38 -4.37
CA VAL A 43 4.69 -14.26 -4.96
C VAL A 43 3.29 -14.26 -4.38
N ILE A 44 2.87 -13.11 -3.86
CA ILE A 44 1.59 -12.92 -3.18
C ILE A 44 0.87 -11.76 -3.85
N SER A 45 -0.39 -11.96 -4.24
CA SER A 45 -1.30 -10.86 -4.56
C SER A 45 -2.14 -10.53 -3.33
N THR A 46 -2.37 -9.24 -3.10
CA THR A 46 -3.08 -8.75 -1.92
C THR A 46 -3.71 -7.39 -2.20
N HIS A 47 -4.86 -7.14 -1.60
CA HIS A 47 -5.48 -5.82 -1.43
C HIS A 47 -5.39 -5.32 0.03
N SER A 48 -4.74 -6.08 0.92
CA SER A 48 -4.59 -5.75 2.34
C SER A 48 -3.40 -4.84 2.60
N SER A 49 -3.67 -3.68 3.18
CA SER A 49 -2.63 -2.77 3.68
C SER A 49 -1.83 -3.36 4.84
N HIS A 50 -2.43 -4.29 5.62
CA HIS A 50 -1.74 -4.99 6.69
C HIS A 50 -0.67 -5.96 6.18
N ILE A 51 -0.87 -6.54 5.00
CA ILE A 51 0.14 -7.39 4.35
C ILE A 51 1.25 -6.53 3.74
N ALA A 52 0.89 -5.48 3.02
CA ALA A 52 1.86 -4.59 2.38
C ALA A 52 2.80 -3.92 3.41
N ARG A 53 2.29 -3.65 4.62
CA ARG A 53 3.06 -3.06 5.71
C ARG A 53 4.20 -3.95 6.23
N GLU A 54 4.02 -5.27 6.20
CA GLU A 54 4.99 -6.21 6.79
C GLU A 54 6.16 -6.55 5.85
N GLU A 55 6.15 -6.03 4.62
CA GLU A 55 7.19 -6.24 3.62
C GLU A 55 8.00 -4.97 3.32
N GLU A 56 9.21 -5.17 2.83
CA GLU A 56 10.06 -4.08 2.37
C GLU A 56 9.58 -3.54 1.01
N PHE A 57 9.72 -2.23 0.76
CA PHE A 57 9.37 -1.63 -0.53
C PHE A 57 10.10 -2.24 -1.72
N ALA A 58 11.28 -2.82 -1.51
CA ALA A 58 12.01 -3.56 -2.53
C ALA A 58 11.24 -4.81 -3.04
N ASN A 59 10.39 -5.38 -2.19
CA ASN A 59 9.60 -6.58 -2.50
C ASN A 59 8.22 -6.23 -3.06
N LEU A 60 7.78 -4.98 -2.95
CA LEU A 60 6.43 -4.55 -3.34
C LEU A 60 6.36 -4.10 -4.81
N ARG A 61 5.36 -4.64 -5.51
CA ARG A 61 5.06 -4.35 -6.92
C ARG A 61 3.62 -3.87 -7.01
N TYR A 62 3.45 -2.61 -7.37
CA TYR A 62 2.13 -1.98 -7.47
C TYR A 62 1.58 -2.10 -8.89
N PHE A 63 0.36 -2.63 -9.00
CA PHE A 63 -0.34 -2.78 -10.27
C PHE A 63 -1.24 -1.56 -10.50
N LYS A 64 -0.70 -0.53 -11.15
CA LYS A 64 -1.44 0.70 -11.43
C LYS A 64 -2.34 0.51 -12.65
N ARG A 65 -3.65 0.66 -12.46
CA ARG A 65 -4.62 0.69 -13.57
C ARG A 65 -4.40 1.95 -14.41
N LEU A 66 -4.30 1.80 -15.72
CA LEU A 66 -4.24 2.93 -16.65
C LEU A 66 -5.67 3.38 -17.02
N PRO A 67 -5.91 4.69 -17.23
CA PRO A 67 -7.21 5.19 -17.66
C PRO A 67 -7.66 4.54 -18.98
N LYS A 68 -8.97 4.44 -19.20
CA LYS A 68 -9.55 3.87 -20.42
C LYS A 68 -9.17 4.62 -21.71
N ASP A 69 -8.69 5.86 -21.58
CA ASP A 69 -8.30 6.71 -22.71
C ASP A 69 -6.87 6.45 -23.22
N PHE A 70 -6.17 5.48 -22.63
CA PHE A 70 -4.82 5.07 -23.03
C PHE A 70 -4.86 4.19 -24.29
N GLU A 71 -5.15 4.79 -25.45
CA GLU A 71 -5.06 4.27 -26.84
C GLU A 71 -5.64 2.86 -27.16
N GLY A 72 -6.22 2.14 -26.20
CA GLY A 72 -6.64 0.76 -26.33
C GLY A 72 -8.02 0.52 -25.75
N LYS A 73 -8.85 -0.25 -26.46
CA LYS A 73 -10.20 -0.68 -26.03
C LYS A 73 -10.20 -1.61 -24.81
N VAL A 74 -9.03 -1.94 -24.25
CA VAL A 74 -8.84 -2.94 -23.18
C VAL A 74 -8.22 -2.26 -21.97
N ALA A 75 -8.72 -2.59 -20.78
CA ALA A 75 -8.15 -2.12 -19.53
C ALA A 75 -6.70 -2.64 -19.40
N THR A 76 -5.74 -1.73 -19.29
CA THR A 76 -4.32 -2.05 -19.13
C THR A 76 -3.84 -1.63 -17.75
N SER A 77 -2.82 -2.33 -17.25
CA SER A 77 -2.16 -2.02 -15.99
C SER A 77 -0.66 -1.89 -16.20
N LYS A 78 -0.04 -0.91 -15.53
CA LYS A 78 1.40 -0.74 -15.47
C LYS A 78 1.91 -1.23 -14.12
N VAL A 79 2.92 -2.09 -14.15
CA VAL A 79 3.62 -2.50 -12.92
C VAL A 79 4.60 -1.40 -12.54
N VAL A 80 4.53 -0.97 -11.29
CA VAL A 80 5.42 0.02 -10.69
C VAL A 80 6.20 -0.67 -9.57
N ASN A 81 7.53 -0.68 -9.69
CA ASN A 81 8.41 -1.18 -8.64
C ASN A 81 8.55 -0.10 -7.57
N LEU A 82 8.10 -0.35 -6.35
CA LEU A 82 8.16 0.67 -5.30
C LEU A 82 9.59 0.99 -4.83
N SER A 83 10.56 0.12 -5.13
CA SER A 83 11.99 0.42 -4.97
C SER A 83 12.46 1.65 -5.74
N ASP A 84 11.84 1.91 -6.89
CA ASP A 84 12.35 2.87 -7.88
C ASP A 84 11.60 4.21 -7.83
N VAL A 85 10.48 4.26 -7.10
CA VAL A 85 9.56 5.42 -7.06
C VAL A 85 10.16 6.60 -6.30
N PHE A 86 10.95 6.34 -5.25
CA PHE A 86 11.39 7.38 -4.31
C PHE A 86 12.79 7.94 -4.59
N GLY A 87 13.33 7.68 -5.79
CA GLY A 87 14.65 8.16 -6.21
C GLY A 87 15.82 7.39 -5.59
N LYS A 88 17.04 7.87 -5.87
CA LYS A 88 18.30 7.26 -5.36
C LYS A 88 18.78 7.89 -4.05
N ASP A 89 18.13 8.96 -3.59
CA ASP A 89 18.48 9.61 -2.34
C ASP A 89 18.04 8.73 -1.15
N ASP A 90 19.01 8.34 -0.33
CA ASP A 90 18.77 7.42 0.79
C ASP A 90 17.94 8.09 1.91
N ALA A 91 18.08 9.42 2.10
CA ALA A 91 17.29 10.15 3.09
C ALA A 91 15.80 10.17 2.74
N THR A 92 15.47 10.55 1.50
CA THR A 92 14.10 10.53 0.98
C THR A 92 13.50 9.13 1.01
N LYS A 93 14.26 8.13 0.56
CA LYS A 93 13.81 6.73 0.58
C LYS A 93 13.49 6.25 2.00
N ARG A 94 14.35 6.53 2.98
CA ARG A 94 14.11 6.16 4.38
C ARG A 94 12.91 6.89 4.98
N PHE A 95 12.75 8.18 4.69
CA PHE A 95 11.61 8.97 5.17
C PHE A 95 10.30 8.39 4.63
N VAL A 96 10.20 8.22 3.31
CA VAL A 96 8.98 7.68 2.70
C VAL A 96 8.73 6.24 3.15
N THR A 97 9.79 5.45 3.28
CA THR A 97 9.67 4.09 3.78
C THR A 97 9.06 4.07 5.18
N ARG A 98 9.58 4.92 6.07
CA ARG A 98 9.09 5.05 7.45
C ARG A 98 7.65 5.57 7.48
N TYR A 99 7.33 6.58 6.67
CA TYR A 99 6.00 7.18 6.62
C TYR A 99 4.94 6.15 6.19
N LEU A 100 5.21 5.44 5.09
CA LEU A 100 4.30 4.43 4.56
C LEU A 100 4.19 3.19 5.47
N GLN A 101 5.32 2.70 6.01
CA GLN A 101 5.30 1.52 6.91
C GLN A 101 4.72 1.80 8.29
N THR A 102 4.83 3.03 8.82
CA THR A 102 4.42 3.31 10.21
C THR A 102 2.93 3.58 10.32
N THR A 103 2.30 4.15 9.30
CA THR A 103 0.96 4.71 9.52
C THR A 103 0.02 4.66 8.30
N HIS A 104 0.53 4.58 7.06
CA HIS A 104 -0.28 4.94 5.87
C HIS A 104 -0.14 3.97 4.68
N CYS A 105 -0.08 2.66 4.90
CA CYS A 105 -0.12 1.70 3.79
C CYS A 105 -1.46 1.73 3.00
N ASP A 106 -2.50 2.33 3.59
CA ASP A 106 -3.78 2.57 2.91
C ASP A 106 -3.64 3.52 1.71
N LEU A 107 -2.58 4.34 1.66
CA LEU A 107 -2.26 5.21 0.51
C LEU A 107 -2.11 4.43 -0.80
N PHE A 108 -1.67 3.17 -0.75
CA PHE A 108 -1.54 2.34 -1.97
C PHE A 108 -2.89 1.97 -2.59
N PHE A 109 -3.96 1.99 -1.79
CA PHE A 109 -5.30 1.57 -2.19
C PHE A 109 -6.28 2.75 -2.29
N ALA A 110 -5.79 3.97 -2.04
CA ALA A 110 -6.56 5.19 -2.19
C ALA A 110 -6.63 5.64 -3.65
N ASP A 111 -7.81 6.09 -4.08
CA ASP A 111 -8.04 6.76 -5.36
C ASP A 111 -7.60 8.23 -5.34
N GLY A 112 -7.52 8.82 -4.13
CA GLY A 112 -7.07 10.19 -3.92
C GLY A 112 -6.63 10.41 -2.48
N VAL A 113 -5.78 11.42 -2.26
CA VAL A 113 -5.22 11.74 -0.94
C VAL A 113 -5.33 13.24 -0.71
N ILE A 114 -5.84 13.63 0.45
CA ILE A 114 -5.80 15.01 0.93
C ILE A 114 -4.80 15.08 2.08
N LEU A 115 -3.67 15.77 1.83
CA LEU A 115 -2.66 16.02 2.84
C LEU A 115 -3.04 17.26 3.64
N VAL A 116 -3.04 17.13 4.96
CA VAL A 116 -3.32 18.23 5.90
C VAL A 116 -2.12 18.47 6.81
N GLU A 117 -1.90 19.73 7.20
CA GLU A 117 -0.72 20.14 7.96
C GLU A 117 -0.88 19.83 9.46
N GLY A 118 -2.09 20.05 10.00
CA GLY A 118 -2.34 20.02 11.43
C GLY A 118 -3.55 19.19 11.86
N SER A 119 -3.56 18.79 13.14
CA SER A 119 -4.66 18.03 13.74
C SER A 119 -6.00 18.77 13.68
N ALA A 120 -5.98 20.11 13.70
CA ALA A 120 -7.18 20.93 13.55
C ALA A 120 -7.85 20.70 12.19
N GLU A 121 -7.08 20.73 11.10
CA GLU A 121 -7.57 20.46 9.75
C GLU A 121 -8.02 19.01 9.61
N HIS A 122 -7.23 18.06 10.12
CA HIS A 122 -7.60 16.65 10.12
C HIS A 122 -8.96 16.40 10.81
N MET A 123 -9.27 17.14 11.88
CA MET A 123 -10.54 17.02 12.60
C MET A 123 -11.69 17.80 11.92
N LEU A 124 -11.42 19.01 11.40
CA LEU A 124 -12.44 19.91 10.85
C LEU A 124 -12.77 19.64 9.38
N LEU A 125 -11.80 19.21 8.57
CA LEU A 125 -11.96 18.97 7.15
C LEU A 125 -13.06 17.95 6.84
N PRO A 126 -13.15 16.80 7.55
CA PRO A 126 -14.28 15.87 7.37
C PRO A 126 -15.64 16.54 7.66
N HIS A 127 -15.69 17.48 8.60
CA HIS A 127 -16.92 18.20 8.94
C HIS A 127 -17.30 19.23 7.87
N PHE A 128 -16.33 19.96 7.33
CA PHE A 128 -16.56 20.92 6.23
C PHE A 128 -17.06 20.24 4.96
N ILE A 129 -16.52 19.08 4.61
CA ILE A 129 -16.94 18.37 3.40
C ILE A 129 -18.34 17.76 3.57
N ARG A 130 -18.72 17.34 4.77
CA ARG A 130 -20.10 16.86 5.05
C ARG A 130 -21.15 17.98 5.04
N ASN A 131 -20.79 19.17 5.51
CA ASN A 131 -21.75 20.27 5.71
C ASN A 131 -21.93 21.17 4.49
N LYS A 132 -20.89 21.31 3.66
CA LYS A 132 -21.04 21.96 2.36
C LYS A 132 -21.63 20.92 1.41
N GLN A 133 -22.67 21.26 0.67
CA GLN A 133 -23.12 20.50 -0.51
C GLN A 133 -22.08 20.57 -1.65
N TYR A 134 -20.81 20.32 -1.34
CA TYR A 134 -19.86 19.97 -2.38
C TYR A 134 -20.21 18.54 -2.76
N GLU A 135 -20.84 18.38 -3.93
CA GLU A 135 -20.83 17.12 -4.67
C GLU A 135 -19.40 16.80 -5.13
N MET A 136 -18.48 16.65 -4.17
CA MET A 136 -17.22 15.96 -4.43
C MET A 136 -17.53 14.47 -4.32
N MET A 137 -17.85 13.86 -5.47
CA MET A 137 -17.83 12.40 -5.65
C MET A 137 -16.49 11.88 -5.11
N GLY A 138 -16.50 11.32 -3.90
CA GLY A 138 -15.44 10.45 -3.41
C GLY A 138 -15.12 10.44 -1.92
N ILE A 139 -15.97 10.97 -1.03
CA ILE A 139 -15.86 10.60 0.39
C ILE A 139 -16.69 9.35 0.63
N VAL A 140 -16.02 8.22 0.92
CA VAL A 140 -16.68 7.05 1.49
C VAL A 140 -16.46 7.07 3.01
N CYS A 141 -17.45 7.63 3.73
CA CYS A 141 -17.98 6.93 4.89
C CYS A 141 -18.53 5.58 4.39
N PRO A 142 -18.31 4.45 5.10
CA PRO A 142 -18.41 3.09 4.56
C PRO A 142 -19.84 2.59 4.29
N GLN A 143 -20.64 3.35 3.52
CA GLN A 143 -22.00 2.96 3.15
C GLN A 143 -22.35 3.16 1.66
N TYR A 144 -21.65 3.97 0.84
CA TYR A 144 -21.96 4.09 -0.60
C TYR A 144 -20.73 4.33 -1.48
N ALA A 145 -20.73 3.75 -2.67
CA ALA A 145 -19.58 3.29 -3.46
C ALA A 145 -18.85 4.32 -4.37
N GLU A 146 -17.59 3.96 -4.68
CA GLU A 146 -16.81 4.19 -5.92
C GLU A 146 -15.52 5.01 -5.86
N LYS A 147 -15.16 5.71 -4.77
CA LYS A 147 -13.79 6.26 -4.61
C LYS A 147 -13.28 6.25 -3.17
N ASN A 148 -12.08 5.71 -2.97
CA ASN A 148 -11.37 5.68 -1.69
C ASN A 148 -10.49 6.93 -1.55
N ILE A 149 -11.01 8.03 -0.99
CA ILE A 149 -10.18 9.21 -0.66
C ILE A 149 -9.67 9.10 0.78
N LEU A 150 -8.35 9.10 0.96
CA LEU A 150 -7.69 9.13 2.27
C LEU A 150 -7.39 10.57 2.68
N ILE A 151 -7.83 10.98 3.88
CA ILE A 151 -7.35 12.22 4.50
C ILE A 151 -6.22 11.82 5.42
N ASP A 152 -5.07 12.43 5.22
CA ASP A 152 -3.87 12.02 5.91
C ASP A 152 -3.04 13.19 6.40
N TYR A 153 -2.41 13.02 7.56
CA TYR A 153 -1.48 14.01 8.08
C TYR A 153 -0.08 13.67 7.59
N GLY A 154 0.53 14.62 6.88
CA GLY A 154 1.91 14.51 6.43
C GLY A 154 2.70 15.63 7.08
N VAL A 155 3.46 15.33 8.14
CA VAL A 155 4.51 16.26 8.56
C VAL A 155 5.61 16.17 7.51
N ILE A 156 5.53 17.04 6.50
CA ILE A 156 6.70 17.39 5.70
C ILE A 156 7.49 18.30 6.63
N GLU A 157 8.36 17.74 7.47
CA GLU A 157 9.37 18.55 8.13
C GLU A 157 10.19 19.17 6.98
N GLU A 158 10.04 20.48 6.79
CA GLU A 158 10.98 21.23 5.96
C GLU A 158 12.38 20.95 6.51
N ALA A 159 13.22 20.34 5.69
CA ALA A 159 14.62 20.20 6.03
C ALA A 159 15.23 21.61 6.11
N GLU A 160 15.57 22.05 7.32
CA GLU A 160 16.55 23.13 7.53
C GLU A 160 17.92 22.76 6.96
#